data_AF-A0A1I5F8Q9-F1
#
_entry.id   AF-A0A1I5F8Q9-F1
#
_cell.length_a   1.000
_cell.length_b   1.000
_cell.length_c   1.000
_cell.angle_alpha   90.00
_cell.angle_beta   90.00
_cell.angle_gamma   90.00
#
_symmetry.space_group_name_H-M   'P 1'
#
loop_
_entity.id
_entity.type
_entity.pdbx_description
1 polymer ?
#
loop_
_entity_poly.entity_id
_entity_poly.type
_entity_poly.pdbx_seq_one_letter_code
_entity_poly.pdbx_strand_id
1 'polypeptide(L)'
;MGKARPIIIETKTFTKVGDARKFFSEMLQGYSVGDRIDDEDTSHLTALLRRHDEEVEKVGSGIAHISVGPAPDYINERCFWITRTDGSRIDFSYQHCLLKKPTD
;
A
#
# COMPACT_ATOMS: atom_id res chain seq x y z
N MET A 1 -4.23 12.18 -26.38
CA MET A 1 -3.80 12.38 -24.98
C MET A 1 -4.80 11.72 -24.05
N GLY A 2 -4.43 10.65 -23.34
CA GLY A 2 -5.27 10.09 -22.28
C GLY A 2 -5.40 11.09 -21.14
N LYS A 3 -6.62 11.28 -20.62
CA LYS A 3 -6.86 12.15 -19.47
C LYS A 3 -6.07 11.63 -18.26
N ALA A 4 -5.44 12.54 -17.52
CA ALA A 4 -4.81 12.20 -16.25
C ALA A 4 -5.89 11.65 -15.29
N ARG A 5 -5.60 10.51 -14.67
CA ARG A 5 -6.48 9.91 -13.65
C ARG A 5 -5.91 10.26 -12.27
N PRO A 6 -6.64 11.04 -11.45
CA PRO A 6 -6.22 11.34 -10.10
C PRO A 6 -6.37 10.11 -9.20
N ILE A 7 -5.55 10.03 -8.16
CA ILE A 7 -5.71 9.07 -7.06
C ILE A 7 -5.97 9.90 -5.81
N ILE A 8 -7.18 9.77 -5.27
CA ILE A 8 -7.59 10.45 -4.04
C ILE A 8 -7.67 9.39 -2.94
N ILE A 9 -6.88 9.59 -1.88
CA ILE A 9 -6.94 8.83 -0.64
C ILE A 9 -7.17 9.82 0.51
N GLU A 10 -7.63 9.34 1.65
CA GLU A 10 -7.99 10.21 2.79
C GLU A 10 -6.88 11.18 3.22
N THR A 11 -5.63 10.73 3.11
CA THR A 11 -4.46 11.47 3.58
C THR A 11 -3.79 12.30 2.49
N LYS A 12 -4.09 12.07 1.20
CA LYS A 12 -3.36 12.69 0.09
C LYS A 12 -4.12 12.64 -1.24
N THR A 13 -3.92 13.65 -2.07
CA THR A 13 -4.42 13.68 -3.46
C THR A 13 -3.25 13.71 -4.43
N PHE A 14 -3.26 12.78 -5.39
CA PHE A 14 -2.31 12.73 -6.49
C PHE A 14 -3.02 13.06 -7.80
N THR A 15 -2.49 14.01 -8.56
CA THR A 15 -3.12 14.41 -9.84
C THR A 15 -2.94 13.36 -10.93
N LYS A 16 -1.90 12.53 -10.82
CA LYS A 16 -1.61 11.42 -11.74
C LYS A 16 -1.30 10.16 -10.96
N VAL A 17 -1.72 9.02 -11.49
CA VAL A 17 -1.32 7.68 -11.02
C VAL A 17 0.20 7.55 -10.92
N GLY A 18 0.95 8.16 -11.85
CA GLY A 18 2.42 8.16 -11.83
C GLY A 18 3.00 8.82 -10.58
N ASP A 19 2.39 9.89 -10.09
CA ASP A 19 2.83 10.60 -8.88
C ASP A 19 2.59 9.73 -7.65
N ALA A 20 1.43 9.07 -7.57
CA ALA A 20 1.12 8.12 -6.50
C ALA A 20 2.09 6.92 -6.52
N ARG A 21 2.34 6.36 -7.71
CA ARG A 21 3.29 5.25 -7.88
C ARG A 21 4.68 5.63 -7.41
N LYS A 22 5.15 6.82 -7.78
CA LYS A 22 6.45 7.34 -7.36
C LYS A 22 6.52 7.48 -5.84
N PHE A 23 5.52 8.11 -5.23
CA PHE A 23 5.45 8.31 -3.78
C PHE A 23 5.55 6.99 -2.99
N PHE A 24 4.70 6.00 -3.29
CA PHE A 24 4.72 4.72 -2.58
C PHE A 24 5.95 3.86 -2.91
N SER A 25 6.53 4.01 -4.11
CA SER A 25 7.80 3.37 -4.46
C SER A 25 8.98 3.96 -3.67
N GLU A 26 9.04 5.29 -3.53
CA GLU A 26 10.08 5.98 -2.74
C GLU A 26 9.96 5.62 -1.27
N MET A 27 8.74 5.61 -0.73
CA MET A 27 8.45 5.11 0.62
C MET A 27 8.96 3.69 0.82
N LEU A 28 8.58 2.73 -0.04
CA LEU A 28 9.03 1.34 0.06
C LEU A 28 10.55 1.19 0.00
N GLN A 29 11.24 2.03 -0.77
CA GLN A 29 12.70 2.00 -0.89
C GLN A 29 13.41 2.63 0.33
N GLY A 30 12.73 3.50 1.07
CA GLY A 30 13.25 4.13 2.28
C GLY A 30 13.36 3.20 3.49
N TYR A 31 12.67 2.05 3.46
CA TYR A 31 12.69 1.05 4.53
C TYR A 31 13.46 -0.21 4.14
N SER A 32 14.12 -0.83 5.12
CA SER A 32 14.77 -2.14 4.99
C SER A 32 13.76 -3.27 5.20
N VAL A 33 14.11 -4.46 4.72
CA VAL A 33 13.29 -5.66 4.99
C VAL A 33 13.28 -5.94 6.49
N GLY A 34 12.07 -6.07 7.05
CA GLY A 34 11.85 -6.23 8.48
C GLY A 34 11.56 -4.91 9.22
N ASP A 35 11.80 -3.75 8.59
CA ASP A 35 11.53 -2.46 9.22
C ASP A 35 10.02 -2.24 9.35
N ARG A 36 9.64 -1.75 10.53
CA ARG A 36 8.29 -1.24 10.78
C ARG A 36 8.19 0.16 10.18
N ILE A 37 7.09 0.39 9.48
CA ILE A 37 6.76 1.69 8.90
C ILE A 37 6.26 2.61 10.01
N ASP A 38 6.66 3.88 9.98
CA ASP A 38 6.22 4.86 10.97
C ASP A 38 4.72 5.16 10.86
N ASP A 39 4.19 5.89 11.84
CA ASP A 39 2.75 6.15 11.93
C ASP A 39 2.22 7.06 10.80
N GLU A 40 3.03 7.98 10.29
CA GLU A 40 2.65 8.87 9.17
C GLU A 40 2.51 8.06 7.89
N ASP A 41 3.54 7.30 7.53
CA ASP A 41 3.54 6.46 6.34
C ASP A 41 2.50 5.33 6.45
N THR A 42 2.30 4.77 7.64
CA THR A 42 1.24 3.79 7.91
C THR A 42 -0.14 4.37 7.63
N SER A 43 -0.38 5.65 7.95
CA SER A 43 -1.65 6.32 7.64
C SER A 43 -1.88 6.45 6.13
N HIS A 44 -0.82 6.74 5.36
CA HIS A 44 -0.88 6.78 3.89
C HIS A 44 -1.17 5.41 3.29
N LEU A 45 -0.53 4.35 3.80
CA LEU A 45 -0.73 2.98 3.34
C LEU A 45 -2.11 2.45 3.70
N THR A 46 -2.62 2.74 4.88
CA THR A 46 -3.98 2.34 5.31
C THR A 46 -5.03 3.03 4.45
N ALA A 47 -4.87 4.33 4.17
CA ALA A 47 -5.76 5.06 3.27
C ALA A 47 -5.69 4.52 1.82
N LEU A 48 -4.51 4.11 1.36
CA LEU A 48 -4.34 3.47 0.05
C LEU A 48 -4.98 2.08 0.00
N LEU A 49 -4.87 1.29 1.07
CA LEU A 49 -5.40 -0.07 1.15
C LEU A 49 -6.92 -0.13 0.96
N ARG A 50 -7.65 0.93 1.31
CA ARG A 50 -9.10 1.05 1.05
C ARG A 50 -9.48 0.99 -0.42
N ARG A 51 -8.51 1.13 -1.33
CA ARG A 51 -8.70 0.96 -2.78
C ARG A 51 -8.42 -0.47 -3.25
N HIS A 52 -7.97 -1.36 -2.38
CA HIS A 52 -7.71 -2.75 -2.71
C HIS A 52 -9.03 -3.53 -2.79
N ASP A 53 -9.22 -4.36 -3.82
CA ASP A 53 -10.49 -5.12 -3.97
C ASP A 53 -10.67 -6.14 -2.83
N GLU A 54 -9.55 -6.60 -2.28
CA GLU A 54 -9.46 -7.53 -1.15
C GLU A 54 -9.25 -6.79 0.19
N GLU A 55 -9.63 -5.52 0.32
CA GLU A 55 -9.42 -4.73 1.55
C GLU A 55 -9.91 -5.45 2.81
N VAL A 56 -11.14 -5.98 2.79
CA VAL A 56 -11.72 -6.75 3.91
C VAL A 56 -10.84 -7.93 4.31
N GLU A 57 -10.29 -8.65 3.33
CA GLU A 57 -9.37 -9.76 3.60
C GLU A 57 -8.06 -9.23 4.17
N LYS A 58 -7.43 -8.23 3.55
CA LYS A 58 -6.13 -7.70 3.99
C LYS A 58 -6.21 -7.16 5.42
N VAL A 59 -7.26 -6.41 5.76
CA VAL A 59 -7.50 -5.86 7.11
C VAL A 59 -7.84 -6.98 8.10
N GLY A 60 -8.73 -7.91 7.76
CA GLY A 60 -9.12 -9.02 8.62
C GLY A 60 -9.58 -8.55 10.02
N SER A 61 -8.87 -9.00 11.05
CA SER A 61 -9.10 -8.64 12.47
C SER A 61 -8.64 -7.22 12.86
N GLY A 62 -8.07 -6.46 11.92
CA GLY A 62 -7.55 -5.12 12.11
C GLY A 62 -6.03 -5.05 11.97
N ILE A 63 -5.51 -3.89 11.58
CA ILE A 63 -4.07 -3.65 11.36
C ILE A 63 -3.43 -3.31 12.71
N ALA A 64 -2.44 -4.11 13.15
CA ALA A 64 -1.60 -3.78 14.29
C ALA A 64 -0.40 -2.91 13.88
N HIS A 65 0.23 -3.24 12.75
CA HIS A 65 1.27 -2.42 12.11
C HIS A 65 1.55 -2.87 10.68
N ILE A 66 2.26 -2.03 9.93
CA ILE A 66 2.76 -2.34 8.59
C ILE A 66 4.30 -2.38 8.64
N SER A 67 4.88 -3.31 7.89
CA SER A 67 6.33 -3.47 7.74
C SER A 67 6.70 -3.73 6.29
N VAL A 68 7.97 -3.57 5.93
CA VAL A 68 8.49 -4.01 4.63
C VAL A 68 8.98 -5.45 4.71
N GLY A 69 8.66 -6.25 3.71
CA GLY A 69 9.08 -7.65 3.62
C GLY A 69 9.43 -8.07 2.20
N PRO A 70 10.01 -9.26 2.01
CA PRO A 70 10.22 -9.81 0.69
C PRO A 70 8.86 -10.07 0.01
N ALA A 71 8.79 -9.83 -1.29
CA ALA A 71 7.62 -10.23 -2.07
C ALA A 71 7.60 -11.77 -2.19
N PRO A 72 6.47 -12.44 -1.88
CA PRO A 72 6.40 -13.90 -1.88
C PRO A 72 6.64 -14.52 -3.27
N ASP A 73 6.18 -13.83 -4.33
CA ASP A 73 6.22 -14.34 -5.71
C ASP A 73 7.43 -13.83 -6.53
N TYR A 74 8.23 -12.90 -6.00
CA TYR A 74 9.26 -12.20 -6.77
C TYR A 74 10.60 -12.14 -6.03
N ILE A 75 11.61 -12.79 -6.60
CA ILE A 75 12.97 -12.83 -6.05
C ILE A 75 13.57 -11.42 -6.04
N ASN A 76 14.09 -10.99 -4.89
CA ASN A 76 14.68 -9.66 -4.65
C ASN A 76 13.71 -8.47 -4.74
N GLU A 77 12.40 -8.71 -4.85
CA GLU A 77 11.41 -7.64 -4.72
C GLU A 77 10.93 -7.49 -3.28
N ARG A 78 10.42 -6.30 -2.98
CA ARG A 78 9.89 -5.94 -1.65
C ARG A 78 8.44 -5.51 -1.79
N CYS A 79 7.66 -5.76 -0.75
CA CYS A 79 6.29 -5.28 -0.65
C CYS A 79 5.95 -4.90 0.80
N PHE A 80 4.75 -4.37 0.99
CA PHE A 80 4.23 -4.04 2.30
C PHE A 80 3.54 -5.26 2.91
N TRP A 81 3.79 -5.47 4.19
CA TRP A 81 3.21 -6.55 4.98
C TRP A 81 2.40 -5.97 6.11
N ILE A 82 1.16 -6.41 6.23
CA ILE A 82 0.26 -6.10 7.33
C ILE A 82 0.45 -7.19 8.37
N THR A 83 0.80 -6.80 9.60
CA THR A 83 0.60 -7.64 10.78
C THR A 83 -0.71 -7.27 11.43
N ARG A 84 -1.62 -8.24 11.55
CA ARG A 84 -2.94 -8.05 12.14
C ARG A 84 -2.91 -8.14 13.66
N THR A 85 -3.99 -7.70 14.30
CA THR A 85 -4.15 -7.72 15.77
C THR A 85 -4.17 -9.14 16.35
N ASP A 86 -4.58 -10.14 15.56
CA ASP A 86 -4.52 -11.57 15.92
C ASP A 86 -3.14 -12.21 15.70
N GLY A 87 -2.15 -11.44 15.22
CA GLY A 87 -0.80 -11.90 14.94
C GLY A 87 -0.59 -12.53 13.55
N SER A 88 -1.65 -12.74 12.77
CA SER A 88 -1.53 -13.17 11.37
C SER A 88 -0.89 -12.07 10.50
N ARG A 89 -0.29 -12.48 9.38
CA ARG A 89 0.39 -11.56 8.46
C ARG A 89 -0.07 -11.79 7.04
N ILE A 90 -0.19 -10.71 6.27
CA ILE A 90 -0.55 -10.74 4.85
C ILE A 90 0.14 -9.61 4.11
N ASP A 91 0.66 -9.88 2.92
CA ASP A 91 1.25 -8.85 2.08
C ASP A 91 0.19 -8.13 1.24
N PHE A 92 0.51 -6.93 0.77
CA PHE A 92 -0.26 -6.26 -0.27
C PHE A 92 0.66 -5.45 -1.19
N SER A 93 0.27 -5.38 -2.46
CA SER A 93 0.96 -4.57 -3.46
C SER A 93 0.30 -3.20 -3.58
N TYR A 94 1.07 -2.14 -3.34
CA TYR A 94 0.61 -0.77 -3.57
C TYR A 94 0.22 -0.54 -5.04
N GLN A 95 0.84 -1.27 -5.98
CA GLN A 95 0.50 -1.16 -7.40
C GLN A 95 -0.92 -1.64 -7.68
N HIS A 96 -1.39 -2.67 -6.96
CA HIS A 96 -2.78 -3.16 -7.06
C HIS A 96 -3.78 -2.09 -6.62
N CYS A 97 -3.47 -1.34 -5.56
CA CYS A 97 -4.30 -0.22 -5.09
C CYS A 97 -4.40 0.95 -6.10
N LEU A 98 -3.42 1.07 -7.00
CA LEU A 98 -3.34 2.11 -8.04
C LEU A 98 -3.99 1.70 -9.38
N LEU A 99 -4.41 0.43 -9.51
CA LEU A 99 -5.18 -0.03 -10.66
C LEU A 99 -6.47 0.79 -10.80
N LYS A 100 -6.99 0.82 -12.03
CA LYS A 100 -8.24 1.54 -12.32
C LYS A 100 -9.39 0.82 -11.62
N LYS A 101 -10.13 1.54 -10.77
CA LYS A 101 -11.34 1.03 -10.12
C LYS A 101 -12.59 1.60 -10.79
N PRO A 102 -13.75 0.96 -10.64
CA PRO A 102 -15.02 1.53 -11.09
C PRO A 102 -15.35 2.88 -10.43
N THR A 103 -14.71 3.18 -9.29
CA THR A 103 -14.89 4.39 -8.49
C THR A 103 -13.95 5.55 -8.87
N ASP A 104 -13.09 5.37 -9.89
CA ASP A 104 -12.16 6.40 -10.42
C ASP A 104 -12.76 7.28 -11.54
#